data_AF-A0A2N2Z7E5-F1
#
_entry.id   AF-A0A2N2Z7E5-F1
#
_cell.length_a   1.000
_cell.length_b   1.000
_cell.length_c   1.000
_cell.angle_alpha   90.00
_cell.angle_beta   90.00
_cell.angle_gamma   90.00
#
_symmetry.space_group_name_H-M   'P 1'
#
loop_
_entity.id
_entity.type
_entity.pdbx_description
1 polymer ?
#
loop_
_entity_poly.entity_id
_entity_poly.type
_entity_poly.pdbx_seq_one_letter_code
_entity_poly.pdbx_strand_id
1 'polypeptide(L)'
;MKKGILKNLALVLISAALLSSCGPVVHFFNVDERVPAIIPIELEEGNIAVFSTITSLTDSAGQKTERFGLDSLLMVKVAAGLAAGIEENLFLDSGSVGIFNHYGDKNRDLLNPRYIESLSLNSEAQVMFVIEDLKVEPLRILKLKGALVNTNPALSYVYMPVSIDVSVYDGVNLAILGSHNLKDTIYWEIFSKQDLREEAIQARLYESMVNISAALGSQISRVFFPSWNPQERYLYTFGNPQWNAALKYSDEFKWREAMHIWLDEVETGNRMKSAAASFNIAVSLEMMEKYDLALEWLNYAEKCFPLEGMDGYKSILTRKLEKQN
;
A
#
# COMPACT_ATOMS: atom_id res chain seq x y z
N MET A 1 35.94 -25.93 49.63
CA MET A 1 35.05 -25.99 48.45
C MET A 1 34.46 -24.65 47.98
N LYS A 2 34.30 -23.59 48.79
CA LYS A 2 33.61 -22.35 48.36
C LYS A 2 34.44 -21.36 47.50
N LYS A 3 35.78 -21.38 47.56
CA LYS A 3 36.64 -20.43 46.79
C LYS A 3 36.74 -20.74 45.29
N GLY A 4 36.61 -22.01 44.89
CA GLY A 4 36.65 -22.41 43.47
C GLY A 4 35.39 -22.03 42.70
N ILE A 5 34.23 -22.10 43.36
CA ILE A 5 32.93 -21.79 42.76
C ILE A 5 32.80 -20.28 42.52
N LEU A 6 33.27 -19.43 43.43
CA LEU A 6 33.27 -17.97 43.21
C LEU A 6 34.19 -17.52 42.07
N LYS A 7 35.35 -18.16 41.89
CA LYS A 7 36.24 -17.87 40.76
C LYS A 7 35.62 -18.26 39.42
N ASN A 8 34.96 -19.40 39.35
CA ASN A 8 34.28 -19.85 38.13
C ASN A 8 33.05 -18.99 37.81
N LEU A 9 32.30 -18.53 38.84
CA LEU A 9 31.16 -17.63 38.64
C LEU A 9 31.61 -16.25 38.14
N ALA A 10 32.72 -15.72 38.68
CA ALA A 10 33.32 -14.47 38.21
C ALA A 10 33.85 -14.60 36.77
N LEU A 11 34.46 -15.74 36.41
CA LEU A 11 34.93 -15.99 35.05
C LEU A 11 33.76 -16.04 34.05
N VAL A 12 32.65 -16.71 34.44
CA VAL A 12 31.43 -16.81 33.61
C VAL A 12 30.76 -15.44 33.44
N LEU A 13 30.69 -14.61 34.49
CA LEU A 13 30.17 -13.24 34.42
C LEU A 13 31.04 -12.31 33.58
N ILE A 14 32.37 -12.46 33.61
CA ILE A 14 33.30 -11.70 32.76
C ILE A 14 33.16 -12.14 31.29
N SER A 15 33.03 -13.45 31.02
CA SER A 15 32.77 -13.94 29.66
C SER A 15 31.38 -13.57 29.12
N ALA A 16 30.38 -13.42 29.99
CA ALA A 16 29.05 -12.92 29.60
C ALA A 16 29.05 -11.40 29.35
N ALA A 17 29.86 -10.62 30.07
CA ALA A 17 30.05 -9.19 29.83
C ALA A 17 30.89 -8.88 28.56
N LEU A 18 31.68 -9.85 28.08
CA LEU A 18 32.42 -9.77 26.82
C LEU A 18 31.59 -10.14 25.59
N LEU A 19 30.32 -10.54 25.77
CA LEU A 19 29.34 -10.65 24.68
C LEU A 19 28.68 -9.30 24.38
N SER A 20 29.41 -8.18 24.50
CA SER A 20 29.02 -6.93 23.87
C SER A 20 28.97 -7.19 22.38
N SER A 21 27.77 -7.15 21.78
CA SER A 21 27.59 -7.27 20.34
C SER A 21 28.46 -6.21 19.64
N CYS A 22 29.62 -6.63 19.12
CA CYS A 22 30.51 -5.77 18.33
C CYS A 22 30.04 -5.62 16.88
N GLY A 23 28.86 -6.17 16.55
CA GLY A 23 28.27 -6.08 15.23
C GLY A 23 27.52 -4.76 15.01
N PRO A 24 27.38 -4.32 13.75
CA PRO A 24 26.58 -3.16 13.42
C PRO A 24 25.10 -3.40 13.77
N VAL A 25 24.43 -2.35 14.20
CA VAL A 25 22.96 -2.29 14.32
C VAL A 25 22.41 -1.69 13.03
N VAL A 26 21.22 -2.12 12.61
CA VAL A 26 20.54 -1.58 11.44
C VAL A 26 19.53 -0.51 11.88
N HIS A 27 19.61 0.68 11.27
CA HIS A 27 18.63 1.74 11.43
C HIS A 27 17.80 1.85 10.15
N PHE A 28 16.50 1.58 10.24
CA PHE A 28 15.56 1.69 9.12
C PHE A 28 14.93 3.08 9.07
N PHE A 29 14.74 3.58 7.85
CA PHE A 29 14.03 4.83 7.58
C PHE A 29 13.26 4.72 6.27
N ASN A 30 12.27 5.59 6.05
CA ASN A 30 11.48 5.60 4.82
C ASN A 30 11.86 6.78 3.94
N VAL A 31 11.86 6.53 2.64
CA VAL A 31 12.01 7.54 1.59
C VAL A 31 10.78 7.48 0.70
N ASP A 32 10.05 8.58 0.60
CA ASP A 32 8.88 8.63 -0.28
C ASP A 32 9.33 8.65 -1.75
N GLU A 33 8.91 7.64 -2.50
CA GLU A 33 9.17 7.56 -3.94
C GLU A 33 7.87 7.68 -4.71
N ARG A 34 7.89 8.51 -5.77
CA ARG A 34 6.76 8.59 -6.69
C ARG A 34 6.75 7.35 -7.58
N VAL A 35 5.69 6.58 -7.49
CA VAL A 35 5.45 5.39 -8.30
C VAL A 35 4.41 5.74 -9.37
N PRO A 36 4.59 5.33 -10.64
CA PRO A 36 3.59 5.54 -11.67
C PRO A 36 2.28 4.82 -11.34
N ALA A 37 1.19 5.26 -11.95
CA ALA A 37 -0.09 4.57 -11.89
C ALA A 37 0.05 3.11 -12.33
N ILE A 38 -0.74 2.22 -11.72
CA ILE A 38 -0.80 0.80 -12.11
C ILE A 38 -1.38 0.69 -13.53
N ILE A 39 -2.41 1.49 -13.82
CA ILE A 39 -2.98 1.63 -15.15
C ILE A 39 -2.78 3.10 -15.57
N PRO A 40 -1.71 3.40 -16.32
CA PRO A 40 -1.43 4.76 -16.75
C PRO A 40 -2.44 5.16 -17.84
N ILE A 41 -3.28 6.15 -17.54
CA ILE A 41 -4.25 6.73 -18.47
C ILE A 41 -4.05 8.24 -18.47
N GLU A 42 -4.05 8.84 -19.66
CA GLU A 42 -4.05 10.29 -19.80
C GLU A 42 -5.46 10.80 -19.50
N LEU A 43 -5.60 11.52 -18.38
CA LEU A 43 -6.84 12.11 -17.93
C LEU A 43 -6.69 13.63 -18.00
N GLU A 44 -7.39 14.27 -18.94
CA GLU A 44 -7.48 15.73 -19.04
C GLU A 44 -8.75 16.25 -18.35
N GLU A 45 -8.70 17.51 -17.93
CA GLU A 45 -9.83 18.22 -17.32
C GLU A 45 -10.95 18.40 -18.35
N GLY A 46 -12.09 17.70 -18.15
CA GLY A 46 -13.36 18.07 -18.80
C GLY A 46 -14.17 16.97 -19.50
N ASN A 47 -13.67 15.76 -19.73
CA ASN A 47 -14.42 14.72 -20.46
C ASN A 47 -14.37 13.33 -19.80
N ILE A 48 -14.52 13.29 -18.47
CA ILE A 48 -14.50 12.05 -17.69
C ILE A 48 -15.90 11.77 -17.13
N ALA A 49 -16.36 10.53 -17.28
CA ALA A 49 -17.57 10.05 -16.63
C ALA A 49 -17.34 8.72 -15.90
N VAL A 50 -18.07 8.53 -14.81
CA VAL A 50 -18.15 7.25 -14.11
C VAL A 50 -19.55 6.67 -14.29
N PHE A 51 -19.62 5.46 -14.79
CA PHE A 51 -20.84 4.71 -15.01
C PHE A 51 -20.96 3.59 -13.99
N SER A 52 -22.16 3.38 -13.45
CA SER A 52 -22.49 2.17 -12.69
C SER A 52 -23.37 1.24 -13.53
N THR A 53 -23.04 -0.05 -13.52
CA THR A 53 -23.85 -1.09 -14.18
C THR A 53 -25.04 -1.45 -13.30
N ILE A 54 -26.25 -1.25 -13.81
CA ILE A 54 -27.49 -1.63 -13.12
C ILE A 54 -28.17 -2.78 -13.86
N THR A 55 -28.00 -4.01 -13.34
CA THR A 55 -28.62 -5.22 -13.89
C THR A 55 -29.96 -5.48 -13.20
N SER A 56 -31.09 -5.22 -13.87
CA SER A 56 -32.48 -5.49 -13.43
C SER A 56 -32.83 -5.19 -11.95
N LEU A 57 -33.68 -4.17 -11.73
CA LEU A 57 -34.23 -3.81 -10.43
C LEU A 57 -34.97 -5.01 -9.78
N THR A 58 -34.34 -5.72 -8.85
CA THR A 58 -35.08 -6.60 -7.94
C THR A 58 -35.73 -5.74 -6.86
N ASP A 59 -37.06 -5.76 -6.78
CA ASP A 59 -37.84 -4.96 -5.84
C ASP A 59 -37.69 -5.42 -4.38
N SER A 60 -38.20 -4.62 -3.45
CA SER A 60 -38.24 -4.92 -2.00
C SER A 60 -39.18 -6.07 -1.60
N ALA A 61 -39.85 -6.73 -2.55
CA ALA A 61 -40.57 -7.99 -2.37
C ALA A 61 -39.70 -9.22 -2.76
N GLY A 62 -38.50 -9.01 -3.32
CA GLY A 62 -37.25 -9.13 -2.52
C GLY A 62 -36.45 -10.45 -2.54
N GLN A 63 -36.88 -11.52 -3.21
CA GLN A 63 -36.11 -12.78 -3.24
C GLN A 63 -35.13 -12.86 -4.42
N LYS A 64 -33.85 -12.56 -4.15
CA LYS A 64 -32.63 -13.23 -4.66
C LYS A 64 -31.57 -13.19 -3.55
N THR A 65 -30.98 -14.33 -3.22
CA THR A 65 -30.08 -14.54 -2.07
C THR A 65 -28.65 -14.04 -2.26
N GLU A 66 -28.46 -12.89 -2.91
CA GLU A 66 -27.15 -12.23 -3.01
C GLU A 66 -27.33 -10.80 -2.50
N ARG A 67 -27.48 -10.64 -1.18
CA ARG A 67 -27.93 -9.40 -0.48
C ARG A 67 -27.03 -8.16 -0.65
N PHE A 68 -25.99 -8.25 -1.48
CA PHE A 68 -25.01 -7.20 -1.73
C PHE A 68 -24.40 -7.27 -3.13
N GLY A 69 -24.63 -8.36 -3.89
CA GLY A 69 -24.14 -8.52 -5.25
C GLY A 69 -25.00 -7.72 -6.20
N LEU A 70 -24.42 -6.77 -6.94
CA LEU A 70 -25.14 -5.89 -7.87
C LEU A 70 -26.25 -5.06 -7.21
N ASP A 71 -26.13 -4.77 -5.91
CA ASP A 71 -26.99 -3.81 -5.23
C ASP A 71 -26.82 -2.43 -5.88
N SER A 72 -27.89 -1.91 -6.48
CA SER A 72 -27.86 -0.66 -7.24
C SER A 72 -27.43 0.53 -6.39
N LEU A 73 -27.77 0.56 -5.10
CA LEU A 73 -27.34 1.62 -4.21
C LEU A 73 -25.83 1.54 -3.95
N LEU A 74 -25.31 0.34 -3.68
CA LEU A 74 -23.89 0.15 -3.44
C LEU A 74 -23.06 0.44 -4.71
N MET A 75 -23.50 -0.02 -5.88
CA MET A 75 -22.88 0.27 -7.18
C MET A 75 -22.76 1.77 -7.43
N VAL A 76 -23.84 2.53 -7.22
CA VAL A 76 -23.84 3.99 -7.35
C VAL A 76 -22.91 4.64 -6.33
N LYS A 77 -22.78 4.08 -5.12
CA LYS A 77 -21.86 4.60 -4.10
C LYS A 77 -20.40 4.32 -4.43
N VAL A 78 -20.07 3.16 -5.00
CA VAL A 78 -18.75 2.89 -5.56
C VAL A 78 -18.44 3.89 -6.67
N ALA A 79 -19.36 4.11 -7.61
CA ALA A 79 -19.19 5.08 -8.69
C ALA A 79 -18.95 6.51 -8.16
N ALA A 80 -19.73 6.93 -7.16
CA ALA A 80 -19.54 8.24 -6.52
C ALA A 80 -18.19 8.37 -5.80
N GLY A 81 -17.76 7.31 -5.11
CA GLY A 81 -16.44 7.26 -4.50
C GLY A 81 -15.30 7.35 -5.51
N LEU A 82 -15.43 6.65 -6.63
CA LEU A 82 -14.44 6.68 -7.72
C LEU A 82 -14.38 8.07 -8.36
N ALA A 83 -15.52 8.68 -8.65
CA ALA A 83 -15.60 10.05 -9.17
C ALA A 83 -14.91 11.05 -8.22
N ALA A 84 -15.24 11.01 -6.92
CA ALA A 84 -14.61 11.88 -5.92
C ALA A 84 -13.09 11.65 -5.82
N GLY A 85 -12.63 10.40 -5.93
CA GLY A 85 -11.20 10.08 -5.96
C GLY A 85 -10.51 10.63 -7.22
N ILE A 86 -11.15 10.56 -8.38
CA ILE A 86 -10.63 11.17 -9.62
C ILE A 86 -10.55 12.69 -9.48
N GLU A 87 -11.60 13.33 -8.97
CA GLU A 87 -11.64 14.77 -8.71
C GLU A 87 -10.50 15.22 -7.78
N GLU A 88 -10.28 14.50 -6.68
CA GLU A 88 -9.19 14.78 -5.74
C GLU A 88 -7.81 14.69 -6.40
N ASN A 89 -7.56 13.64 -7.19
CA ASN A 89 -6.26 13.44 -7.85
C ASN A 89 -5.99 14.44 -8.99
N LEU A 90 -7.05 14.95 -9.62
CA LEU A 90 -6.97 15.96 -10.67
C LEU A 90 -7.13 17.40 -10.15
N PHE A 91 -7.32 17.59 -8.84
CA PHE A 91 -7.59 18.89 -8.20
C PHE A 91 -8.83 19.61 -8.77
N LEU A 92 -9.88 18.85 -9.10
CA LEU A 92 -11.14 19.36 -9.63
C LEU A 92 -12.12 19.71 -8.50
N ASP A 93 -13.09 20.57 -8.81
CA ASP A 93 -14.21 20.83 -7.91
C ASP A 93 -15.10 19.59 -7.75
N SER A 94 -15.71 19.42 -6.57
CA SER A 94 -16.60 18.29 -6.31
C SER A 94 -17.82 18.31 -7.25
N GLY A 95 -18.08 17.18 -7.91
CA GLY A 95 -19.15 17.04 -8.90
C GLY A 95 -18.74 17.40 -10.33
N SER A 96 -17.45 17.67 -10.58
CA SER A 96 -16.92 17.87 -11.94
C SER A 96 -16.92 16.59 -12.77
N VAL A 97 -16.81 15.42 -12.12
CA VAL A 97 -16.87 14.12 -12.80
C VAL A 97 -18.30 13.60 -12.79
N GLY A 98 -18.91 13.50 -13.98
CA GLY A 98 -20.29 13.07 -14.13
C GLY A 98 -20.49 11.60 -13.72
N ILE A 99 -21.54 11.33 -12.94
CA ILE A 99 -21.91 9.96 -12.53
C ILE A 99 -23.20 9.57 -13.25
N PHE A 100 -23.15 8.46 -13.97
CA PHE A 100 -24.25 7.96 -14.78
C PHE A 100 -24.56 6.51 -14.44
N ASN A 101 -25.77 6.08 -14.80
CA ASN A 101 -26.13 4.67 -14.77
C ASN A 101 -26.26 4.20 -16.21
N HIS A 102 -25.82 2.97 -16.46
CA HIS A 102 -26.23 2.27 -17.67
C HIS A 102 -26.92 0.96 -17.29
N TYR A 103 -27.85 0.58 -18.14
CA TYR A 103 -28.66 -0.62 -17.97
C TYR A 103 -28.21 -1.60 -19.04
N GLY A 104 -27.55 -2.67 -18.61
CA GLY A 104 -27.06 -3.73 -19.48
C GLY A 104 -27.26 -5.07 -18.81
N ASP A 105 -27.57 -6.10 -19.59
CA ASP A 105 -27.71 -7.46 -19.07
C ASP A 105 -26.39 -8.20 -19.31
N LYS A 106 -25.47 -8.06 -18.35
CA LYS A 106 -24.11 -8.62 -18.33
C LYS A 106 -23.15 -7.90 -19.28
N ASN A 107 -21.85 -7.88 -18.95
CA ASN A 107 -20.74 -7.17 -19.61
C ASN A 107 -20.63 -7.30 -21.15
N ARG A 108 -21.46 -8.12 -21.82
CA ARG A 108 -21.51 -8.26 -23.28
C ARG A 108 -21.86 -6.97 -24.00
N ASP A 109 -22.71 -6.12 -23.43
CA ASP A 109 -23.06 -4.84 -24.07
C ASP A 109 -21.86 -3.89 -24.08
N LEU A 110 -21.02 -3.93 -23.03
CA LEU A 110 -19.78 -3.15 -22.95
C LEU A 110 -18.70 -3.63 -23.94
N LEU A 111 -18.83 -4.85 -24.47
CA LEU A 111 -17.99 -5.33 -25.57
C LEU A 111 -18.45 -4.80 -26.94
N ASN A 112 -19.61 -4.15 -27.04
CA ASN A 112 -20.12 -3.59 -28.28
C ASN A 112 -19.66 -2.14 -28.45
N PRO A 113 -18.79 -1.83 -29.44
CA PRO A 113 -18.29 -0.47 -29.67
C PRO A 113 -19.39 0.57 -29.84
N ARG A 114 -20.53 0.21 -30.46
CA ARG A 114 -21.67 1.13 -30.64
C ARG A 114 -22.36 1.49 -29.33
N TYR A 115 -22.33 0.57 -28.36
CA TYR A 115 -22.88 0.84 -27.05
C TYR A 115 -21.98 1.81 -26.29
N ILE A 116 -20.66 1.58 -26.31
CA ILE A 116 -19.66 2.51 -25.75
C ILE A 116 -19.77 3.89 -26.39
N GLU A 117 -19.91 3.96 -27.73
CA GLU A 117 -20.17 5.21 -28.45
C GLU A 117 -21.42 5.92 -27.93
N SER A 118 -22.52 5.18 -27.69
CA SER A 118 -23.74 5.76 -27.14
C SER A 118 -23.56 6.29 -25.71
N LEU A 119 -22.78 5.63 -24.87
CA LEU A 119 -22.49 6.10 -23.51
C LEU A 119 -21.65 7.39 -23.56
N SER A 120 -20.66 7.44 -24.45
CA SER A 120 -19.83 8.62 -24.68
C SER A 120 -20.67 9.81 -25.15
N LEU A 121 -21.51 9.61 -26.16
CA LEU A 121 -22.40 10.66 -26.67
C LEU A 121 -23.40 11.18 -25.62
N ASN A 122 -23.93 10.30 -24.77
CA ASN A 122 -24.91 10.67 -23.75
C ASN A 122 -24.30 11.36 -22.53
N SER A 123 -23.03 11.09 -22.24
CA SER A 123 -22.30 11.71 -21.11
C SER A 123 -21.39 12.86 -21.53
N GLU A 124 -21.21 13.06 -22.84
CA GLU A 124 -20.20 13.95 -23.43
C GLU A 124 -18.75 13.58 -23.02
N ALA A 125 -18.55 12.40 -22.41
CA ALA A 125 -17.25 11.96 -21.91
C ALA A 125 -16.45 11.21 -22.98
N GLN A 126 -15.14 11.46 -23.01
CA GLN A 126 -14.16 10.77 -23.84
C GLN A 126 -13.54 9.60 -23.08
N VAL A 127 -13.42 9.71 -21.76
CA VAL A 127 -12.94 8.63 -20.90
C VAL A 127 -14.06 8.21 -19.95
N MET A 128 -14.43 6.94 -20.01
CA MET A 128 -15.51 6.40 -19.21
C MET A 128 -14.99 5.30 -18.31
N PHE A 129 -15.10 5.51 -17.00
CA PHE A 129 -14.89 4.47 -16.00
C PHE A 129 -16.22 3.75 -15.81
N VAL A 130 -16.25 2.43 -15.93
CA VAL A 130 -17.46 1.64 -15.76
C VAL A 130 -17.25 0.66 -14.62
N ILE A 131 -18.05 0.79 -13.56
CA ILE A 131 -18.17 -0.22 -12.51
C ILE A 131 -19.02 -1.34 -13.07
N GLU A 132 -18.38 -2.44 -13.46
CA GLU A 132 -19.01 -3.57 -14.16
C GLU A 132 -19.71 -4.52 -13.18
N ASP A 133 -19.06 -4.79 -12.04
CA ASP A 133 -19.54 -5.77 -11.08
C ASP A 133 -19.09 -5.42 -9.65
N LEU A 134 -19.92 -5.79 -8.68
CA LEU A 134 -19.64 -5.72 -7.25
C LEU A 134 -20.13 -7.01 -6.62
N LYS A 135 -19.19 -7.78 -6.08
CA LYS A 135 -19.45 -9.02 -5.35
C LYS A 135 -19.02 -8.85 -3.91
N VAL A 136 -19.95 -9.02 -2.99
CA VAL A 136 -19.67 -9.12 -1.56
C VAL A 136 -20.00 -10.55 -1.15
N GLU A 137 -18.98 -11.27 -0.68
CA GLU A 137 -19.13 -12.64 -0.21
C GLU A 137 -19.93 -12.71 1.11
N PRO A 138 -20.51 -13.88 1.44
CA PRO A 138 -21.22 -14.07 2.70
C PRO A 138 -20.37 -13.72 3.93
N LEU A 139 -21.04 -13.14 4.91
CA LEU A 139 -20.50 -12.75 6.19
C LEU A 139 -19.88 -13.92 6.95
N ARG A 140 -18.68 -13.71 7.49
CA ARG A 140 -17.96 -14.70 8.31
C ARG A 140 -17.68 -14.12 9.69
N ILE A 141 -17.92 -14.91 10.74
CA ILE A 141 -17.74 -14.51 12.14
C ILE A 141 -16.63 -15.36 12.77
N LEU A 142 -15.61 -14.71 13.31
CA LEU A 142 -14.56 -15.33 14.13
C LEU A 142 -14.74 -14.88 15.58
N LYS A 143 -15.11 -15.81 16.47
CA LYS A 143 -15.18 -15.55 17.91
C LYS A 143 -13.82 -15.83 18.55
N LEU A 144 -13.18 -14.83 19.13
CA LEU A 144 -11.98 -15.05 19.94
C LEU A 144 -12.39 -15.63 21.30
N LYS A 145 -12.10 -16.91 21.53
CA LYS A 145 -12.26 -17.52 22.87
C LYS A 145 -11.13 -17.04 23.77
N GLY A 146 -11.43 -16.19 24.76
CA GLY A 146 -10.37 -15.69 25.65
C GLY A 146 -10.73 -14.76 26.81
N ALA A 147 -11.95 -14.21 26.91
CA ALA A 147 -12.36 -13.48 28.12
C ALA A 147 -13.08 -14.42 29.08
N LEU A 148 -12.32 -15.17 29.88
CA LEU A 148 -12.84 -15.70 31.14
C LEU A 148 -13.33 -14.50 31.97
N VAL A 149 -14.64 -14.44 32.21
CA VAL A 149 -15.38 -13.81 33.32
C VAL A 149 -16.70 -13.29 32.75
N ASN A 150 -17.82 -13.72 33.34
CA ASN A 150 -19.23 -13.39 33.03
C ASN A 150 -19.60 -11.89 33.02
N THR A 151 -18.62 -10.96 32.99
CA THR A 151 -18.83 -9.51 33.05
C THR A 151 -18.18 -8.73 31.90
N ASN A 152 -17.27 -9.34 31.11
CA ASN A 152 -16.59 -8.64 30.01
C ASN A 152 -17.22 -8.97 28.64
N PRO A 153 -17.37 -7.97 27.74
CA PRO A 153 -17.86 -8.22 26.39
C PRO A 153 -16.89 -9.14 25.64
N ALA A 154 -17.44 -10.15 24.96
CA ALA A 154 -16.68 -11.00 24.05
C ALA A 154 -16.32 -10.23 22.78
N LEU A 155 -15.06 -10.35 22.34
CA LEU A 155 -14.58 -9.81 21.08
C LEU A 155 -14.85 -10.82 19.95
N SER A 156 -15.56 -10.37 18.93
CA SER A 156 -15.76 -11.12 17.70
C SER A 156 -15.32 -10.27 16.51
N TYR A 157 -14.70 -10.93 15.54
CA TYR A 157 -14.38 -10.34 14.25
C TYR A 157 -15.41 -10.75 13.23
N VAL A 158 -15.90 -9.78 12.47
CA VAL A 158 -16.82 -10.00 11.37
C VAL A 158 -16.13 -9.50 10.11
N TYR A 159 -16.11 -10.33 9.08
CA TYR A 159 -15.51 -9.94 7.81
C TYR A 159 -16.25 -10.49 6.60
N MET A 160 -16.13 -9.76 5.49
CA MET A 160 -16.74 -10.05 4.20
C MET A 160 -15.72 -9.76 3.10
N PRO A 161 -15.26 -10.78 2.36
CA PRO A 161 -14.51 -10.54 1.12
C PRO A 161 -15.34 -9.74 0.12
N VAL A 162 -14.71 -8.78 -0.56
CA VAL A 162 -15.33 -7.95 -1.59
C VAL A 162 -14.47 -7.95 -2.85
N SER A 163 -15.12 -7.96 -4.01
CA SER A 163 -14.50 -7.87 -5.32
C SER A 163 -15.26 -6.88 -6.20
N ILE A 164 -14.54 -5.96 -6.83
CA ILE A 164 -15.09 -4.94 -7.72
C ILE A 164 -14.37 -5.01 -9.06
N ASP A 165 -15.12 -5.08 -10.14
CA ASP A 165 -14.60 -5.02 -11.51
C ASP A 165 -14.83 -3.62 -12.07
N VAL A 166 -13.75 -2.95 -12.49
CA VAL A 166 -13.79 -1.63 -13.13
C VAL A 166 -13.02 -1.69 -14.43
N SER A 167 -13.64 -1.20 -15.50
CA SER A 167 -12.99 -1.03 -16.80
C SER A 167 -13.02 0.43 -17.23
N VAL A 168 -12.02 0.82 -18.01
CA VAL A 168 -11.91 2.17 -18.57
C VAL A 168 -12.01 2.09 -20.08
N TYR A 169 -12.91 2.88 -20.65
CA TYR A 169 -13.21 2.90 -22.07
C TYR A 169 -12.89 4.26 -22.66
N ASP A 170 -12.35 4.23 -23.88
CA ASP A 170 -12.16 5.38 -24.75
C ASP A 170 -13.40 5.55 -25.63
N GLY A 171 -14.12 6.66 -25.44
CA GLY A 171 -15.31 7.04 -26.22
C GLY A 171 -14.99 7.54 -27.63
N VAL A 172 -13.73 7.88 -27.93
CA VAL A 172 -13.28 8.35 -29.25
C VAL A 172 -12.82 7.17 -30.11
N ASN A 173 -11.91 6.35 -29.57
CA ASN A 173 -11.37 5.18 -30.30
C ASN A 173 -12.21 3.91 -30.09
N LEU A 174 -13.22 3.95 -29.22
CA LEU A 174 -14.11 2.83 -28.89
C LEU A 174 -13.35 1.59 -28.40
N ALA A 175 -12.28 1.81 -27.64
CA ALA A 175 -11.36 0.79 -27.16
C ALA A 175 -11.35 0.73 -25.63
N ILE A 176 -10.97 -0.42 -25.08
CA ILE A 176 -10.69 -0.56 -23.65
C ILE A 176 -9.27 -0.04 -23.37
N LEU A 177 -9.14 0.93 -22.46
CA LEU A 177 -7.87 1.50 -22.03
C LEU A 177 -7.24 0.67 -20.90
N GLY A 178 -8.07 0.02 -20.08
CA GLY A 178 -7.60 -0.88 -19.04
C GLY A 178 -8.75 -1.43 -18.21
N SER A 179 -8.45 -2.45 -17.40
CA SER A 179 -9.38 -2.97 -16.41
C SER A 179 -8.65 -3.34 -15.13
N HIS A 180 -9.36 -3.23 -14.02
CA HIS A 180 -8.87 -3.55 -12.69
C HIS A 180 -9.92 -4.33 -11.92
N ASN A 181 -9.48 -5.41 -11.28
CA ASN A 181 -10.29 -6.12 -10.31
C ASN A 181 -9.73 -5.86 -8.91
N LEU A 182 -10.41 -4.99 -8.16
CA LEU A 182 -10.10 -4.79 -6.74
C LEU A 182 -10.61 -6.00 -5.96
N LYS A 183 -9.76 -6.59 -5.13
CA LYS A 183 -10.14 -7.60 -4.13
C LYS A 183 -9.72 -7.11 -2.76
N ASP A 184 -10.67 -7.03 -1.84
CA ASP A 184 -10.43 -6.56 -0.49
C ASP A 184 -11.26 -7.35 0.52
N THR A 185 -11.14 -7.03 1.81
CA THR A 185 -11.92 -7.63 2.89
C THR A 185 -12.45 -6.53 3.79
N ILE A 186 -13.77 -6.40 3.83
CA ILE A 186 -14.45 -5.51 4.77
C ILE A 186 -14.44 -6.17 6.14
N TYR A 187 -14.07 -5.42 7.18
CA TYR A 187 -13.79 -5.96 8.50
C TYR A 187 -14.36 -5.08 9.62
N TRP A 188 -14.92 -5.72 10.65
CA TRP A 188 -15.42 -5.08 11.87
C TRP A 188 -14.98 -5.84 13.12
N GLU A 189 -14.70 -5.08 14.16
CA GLU A 189 -14.53 -5.58 15.53
C GLU A 189 -15.81 -5.33 16.33
N ILE A 190 -16.38 -6.38 16.90
CA ILE A 190 -17.62 -6.30 17.67
C ILE A 190 -17.38 -6.76 19.11
N PHE A 191 -17.63 -5.85 20.04
CA PHE A 191 -17.67 -6.13 21.48
C PHE A 191 -19.12 -6.38 21.90
N SER A 192 -19.44 -7.61 22.31
CA SER A 192 -20.81 -7.96 22.71
C SER A 192 -20.87 -8.74 24.03
N LYS A 193 -21.82 -8.39 24.88
CA LYS A 193 -22.15 -9.15 26.10
C LYS A 193 -23.08 -10.35 25.83
N GLN A 194 -23.69 -10.41 24.65
CA GLN A 194 -24.60 -11.47 24.22
C GLN A 194 -24.05 -12.17 22.98
N ASP A 195 -24.54 -13.38 22.72
CA ASP A 195 -24.24 -14.05 21.46
C ASP A 195 -24.74 -13.21 20.29
N LEU A 196 -23.85 -12.97 19.32
CA LEU A 196 -24.15 -12.24 18.12
C LEU A 196 -25.10 -13.06 17.24
N ARG A 197 -26.30 -12.50 16.98
CA ARG A 197 -27.21 -13.02 15.95
C ARG A 197 -26.82 -12.43 14.60
N GLU A 198 -26.74 -13.28 13.60
CA GLU A 198 -26.29 -12.90 12.26
C GLU A 198 -27.17 -11.81 11.65
N GLU A 199 -28.49 -11.89 11.83
CA GLU A 199 -29.45 -10.94 11.28
C GLU A 199 -29.28 -9.54 11.89
N ALA A 200 -28.99 -9.48 13.19
CA ALA A 200 -28.76 -8.22 13.89
C ALA A 200 -27.43 -7.57 13.47
N ILE A 201 -26.41 -8.39 13.14
CA ILE A 201 -25.16 -7.88 12.57
C ILE A 201 -25.45 -7.35 11.17
N GLN A 202 -26.06 -8.15 10.29
CA GLN A 202 -26.33 -7.80 8.89
C GLN A 202 -27.10 -6.47 8.77
N ALA A 203 -28.12 -6.24 9.59
CA ALA A 203 -28.90 -5.00 9.58
C ALA A 203 -28.02 -3.76 9.86
N ARG A 204 -27.09 -3.85 10.82
CA ARG A 204 -26.19 -2.74 11.18
C ARG A 204 -25.07 -2.55 10.16
N LEU A 205 -24.61 -3.65 9.55
CA LEU A 205 -23.58 -3.59 8.52
C LEU A 205 -24.11 -2.92 7.25
N TYR A 206 -25.36 -3.16 6.87
CA TYR A 206 -25.95 -2.59 5.65
C TYR A 206 -25.86 -1.05 5.63
N GLU A 207 -26.14 -0.37 6.74
CA GLU A 207 -25.99 1.10 6.84
C GLU A 207 -24.53 1.53 6.63
N SER A 208 -23.57 0.76 7.13
CA SER A 208 -22.13 1.03 6.97
C SER A 208 -21.66 0.77 5.53
N MET A 209 -22.27 -0.18 4.83
CA MET A 209 -21.90 -0.56 3.46
C MET A 209 -22.01 0.59 2.47
N VAL A 210 -22.92 1.55 2.68
CA VAL A 210 -23.04 2.75 1.84
C VAL A 210 -21.75 3.57 1.88
N ASN A 211 -21.23 3.85 3.07
CA ASN A 211 -19.99 4.63 3.24
C ASN A 211 -18.76 3.82 2.82
N ILE A 212 -18.76 2.51 3.10
CA ILE A 212 -17.66 1.62 2.70
C ILE A 212 -17.59 1.51 1.18
N SER A 213 -18.72 1.44 0.48
CA SER A 213 -18.76 1.39 -0.98
C SER A 213 -18.15 2.66 -1.59
N ALA A 214 -18.46 3.83 -1.04
CA ALA A 214 -17.82 5.08 -1.46
C ALA A 214 -16.30 5.08 -1.17
N ALA A 215 -15.87 4.57 -0.02
CA ALA A 215 -14.45 4.44 0.30
C ALA A 215 -13.72 3.48 -0.66
N LEU A 216 -14.33 2.34 -1.00
CA LEU A 216 -13.81 1.40 -1.99
C LEU A 216 -13.68 2.05 -3.37
N GLY A 217 -14.68 2.82 -3.80
CA GLY A 217 -14.60 3.61 -5.04
C GLY A 217 -13.42 4.57 -5.05
N SER A 218 -13.25 5.35 -3.97
CA SER A 218 -12.11 6.27 -3.83
C SER A 218 -10.76 5.52 -3.83
N GLN A 219 -10.68 4.35 -3.20
CA GLN A 219 -9.49 3.50 -3.23
C GLN A 219 -9.16 3.01 -4.64
N ILE A 220 -10.16 2.65 -5.45
CA ILE A 220 -9.97 2.25 -6.86
C ILE A 220 -9.32 3.36 -7.67
N SER A 221 -9.67 4.64 -7.42
CA SER A 221 -9.09 5.77 -8.17
C SER A 221 -7.55 5.77 -8.15
N ARG A 222 -6.94 5.34 -7.03
CA ARG A 222 -5.48 5.31 -6.84
C ARG A 222 -4.73 4.42 -7.83
N VAL A 223 -5.43 3.47 -8.46
CA VAL A 223 -4.86 2.58 -9.49
C VAL A 223 -4.51 3.38 -10.77
N PHE A 224 -5.22 4.48 -11.02
CA PHE A 224 -5.12 5.29 -12.24
C PHE A 224 -4.23 6.52 -12.09
N PHE A 225 -3.74 6.81 -10.89
CA PHE A 225 -2.89 7.98 -10.62
C PHE A 225 -1.54 7.59 -10.01
N PRO A 226 -0.46 8.35 -10.28
CA PRO A 226 0.79 8.18 -9.58
C PRO A 226 0.62 8.41 -8.07
N SER A 227 1.26 7.57 -7.25
CA SER A 227 1.22 7.70 -5.78
C SER A 227 2.62 7.87 -5.20
N TRP A 228 2.68 8.48 -4.02
CA TRP A 228 3.89 8.49 -3.19
C TRP A 228 3.86 7.25 -2.30
N ASN A 229 4.82 6.35 -2.49
CA ASN A 229 4.94 5.14 -1.69
C ASN A 229 6.21 5.21 -0.84
N PRO A 230 6.11 5.05 0.49
CA PRO A 230 7.29 4.98 1.34
C PRO A 230 8.09 3.74 0.97
N GLN A 231 9.36 3.95 0.62
CA GLN A 231 10.32 2.90 0.35
C GLN A 231 11.29 2.81 1.52
N GLU A 232 11.34 1.64 2.16
CA GLU A 232 12.24 1.42 3.27
C GLU A 232 13.70 1.41 2.79
N ARG A 233 14.55 2.07 3.55
CA ARG A 233 16.01 2.08 3.43
C ARG A 233 16.60 1.83 4.80
N TYR A 234 17.87 1.50 4.82
CA TYR A 234 18.56 1.28 6.07
C TYR A 234 20.00 1.76 6.03
N LEU A 235 20.52 2.03 7.22
CA LEU A 235 21.91 2.37 7.48
C LEU A 235 22.45 1.42 8.55
N TYR A 236 23.73 1.07 8.44
CA TYR A 236 24.42 0.43 9.54
C TYR A 236 24.91 1.47 10.54
N THR A 237 24.88 1.15 11.82
CA THR A 237 25.40 2.03 12.88
C THR A 237 26.14 1.26 13.96
N PHE A 238 27.10 1.92 14.60
CA PHE A 238 27.83 1.41 15.75
C PHE A 238 27.63 2.36 16.93
N GLY A 239 27.69 1.86 18.15
CA GLY A 239 27.43 2.64 19.37
C GLY A 239 28.52 3.65 19.77
N ASN A 240 29.19 4.30 18.81
CA ASN A 240 30.18 5.34 19.07
C ASN A 240 29.66 6.74 18.66
N PRO A 241 30.29 7.84 19.15
CA PRO A 241 29.81 9.20 18.87
C PRO A 241 29.80 9.58 17.38
N GLN A 242 30.78 9.11 16.61
CA GLN A 242 30.92 9.43 15.18
C GLN A 242 29.74 8.89 14.38
N TRP A 243 29.41 7.61 14.56
CA TRP A 243 28.31 6.96 13.85
C TRP A 243 26.95 7.52 14.27
N ASN A 244 26.77 7.86 15.55
CA ASN A 244 25.58 8.55 16.02
C ASN A 244 25.43 9.95 15.40
N ALA A 245 26.53 10.69 15.23
CA ALA A 245 26.51 12.00 14.58
C ALA A 245 26.17 11.89 13.08
N ALA A 246 26.75 10.91 12.39
CA ALA A 246 26.43 10.64 10.98
C ALA A 246 24.95 10.26 10.81
N LEU A 247 24.42 9.42 11.71
CA LEU A 247 23.01 9.04 11.71
C LEU A 247 22.08 10.24 11.92
N LYS A 248 22.43 11.12 12.85
CA LYS A 248 21.69 12.36 13.07
C LYS A 248 21.69 13.25 11.82
N TYR A 249 22.83 13.37 11.14
CA TYR A 249 22.88 14.14 9.89
C TYR A 249 22.01 13.51 8.79
N SER A 250 21.98 12.18 8.67
CA SER A 250 21.06 11.51 7.72
C SER A 250 19.59 11.76 8.06
N ASP A 251 19.22 11.73 9.34
CA ASP A 251 17.83 11.99 9.78
C ASP A 251 17.40 13.44 9.49
N GLU A 252 18.37 14.37 9.45
CA GLU A 252 18.16 15.77 9.06
C GLU A 252 18.30 16.00 7.53
N PHE A 253 18.36 14.94 6.73
CA PHE A 253 18.58 14.96 5.26
C PHE A 253 19.90 15.64 4.83
N LYS A 254 20.88 15.74 5.74
CA LYS A 254 22.22 16.30 5.51
C LYS A 254 23.19 15.20 5.07
N TRP A 255 22.89 14.60 3.92
CA TRP A 255 23.58 13.41 3.42
C TRP A 255 25.07 13.63 3.15
N ARG A 256 25.47 14.84 2.75
CA ARG A 256 26.87 15.17 2.48
C ARG A 256 27.70 15.22 3.76
N GLU A 257 27.15 15.79 4.82
CA GLU A 257 27.75 15.89 6.14
C GLU A 257 27.87 14.50 6.78
N ALA A 258 26.82 13.67 6.67
CA ALA A 258 26.85 12.29 7.10
C ALA A 258 27.92 11.48 6.37
N MET A 259 28.00 11.61 5.04
CA MET A 259 29.03 10.97 4.21
C MET A 259 30.44 11.34 4.62
N HIS A 260 30.70 12.60 4.98
CA HIS A 260 32.04 13.02 5.38
C HIS A 260 32.54 12.23 6.59
N ILE A 261 31.67 11.98 7.57
CA ILE A 261 32.00 11.17 8.75
C ILE A 261 32.22 9.70 8.36
N TRP A 262 31.37 9.14 7.49
CA TRP A 262 31.54 7.75 7.05
C TRP A 262 32.81 7.55 6.22
N LEU A 263 33.24 8.54 5.44
CA LEU A 263 34.51 8.46 4.70
C LEU A 263 35.69 8.27 5.65
N ASP A 264 35.74 8.99 6.77
CA ASP A 264 36.78 8.81 7.79
C ASP A 264 36.74 7.39 8.41
N GLU A 265 35.54 6.85 8.62
CA GLU A 265 35.35 5.50 9.19
C GLU A 265 35.80 4.39 8.23
N VAL A 266 35.78 4.62 6.91
CA VAL A 266 36.30 3.68 5.90
C VAL A 266 37.79 3.41 6.09
N GLU A 267 38.56 4.42 6.50
CA GLU A 267 40.02 4.36 6.61
C GLU A 267 40.53 3.73 7.91
N THR A 268 39.65 3.39 8.85
CA THR A 268 40.01 2.91 10.21
C THR A 268 40.61 1.50 10.27
N GLY A 269 40.68 0.79 9.14
CA GLY A 269 41.29 -0.55 9.02
C GLY A 269 40.42 -1.72 9.52
N ASN A 270 39.26 -1.45 10.13
CA ASN A 270 38.30 -2.49 10.48
C ASN A 270 37.40 -2.82 9.28
N ARG A 271 37.62 -3.98 8.65
CA ARG A 271 36.90 -4.41 7.45
C ARG A 271 35.37 -4.31 7.54
N MET A 272 34.78 -4.69 8.68
CA MET A 272 33.33 -4.66 8.88
C MET A 272 32.82 -3.21 9.00
N LYS A 273 33.54 -2.35 9.73
CA LYS A 273 33.22 -0.91 9.80
C LYS A 273 33.40 -0.23 8.45
N SER A 274 34.48 -0.54 7.74
CA SER A 274 34.74 0.01 6.40
C SER A 274 33.62 -0.39 5.43
N ALA A 275 33.16 -1.64 5.47
CA ALA A 275 32.02 -2.08 4.66
C ALA A 275 30.73 -1.35 5.05
N ALA A 276 30.42 -1.24 6.34
CA ALA A 276 29.21 -0.58 6.83
C ALA A 276 29.20 0.92 6.48
N ALA A 277 30.35 1.60 6.59
CA ALA A 277 30.49 3.00 6.25
C ALA A 277 30.37 3.22 4.75
N SER A 278 31.00 2.34 3.95
CA SER A 278 30.90 2.35 2.48
C SER A 278 29.47 2.10 2.00
N PHE A 279 28.73 1.21 2.68
CA PHE A 279 27.32 0.98 2.42
C PHE A 279 26.48 2.23 2.71
N ASN A 280 26.70 2.88 3.85
CA ASN A 280 25.99 4.11 4.20
C ASN A 280 26.31 5.28 3.25
N ILE A 281 27.54 5.33 2.72
CA ILE A 281 27.92 6.26 1.65
C ILE A 281 27.12 5.96 0.38
N ALA A 282 26.97 4.69 -0.01
CA ALA A 282 26.14 4.32 -1.15
C ALA A 282 24.68 4.77 -0.97
N VAL A 283 24.10 4.57 0.21
CA VAL A 283 22.75 5.05 0.56
C VAL A 283 22.66 6.57 0.42
N SER A 284 23.63 7.30 0.96
CA SER A 284 23.66 8.76 0.88
C SER A 284 23.76 9.28 -0.55
N LEU A 285 24.52 8.59 -1.40
CA LEU A 285 24.63 8.90 -2.82
C LEU A 285 23.32 8.62 -3.57
N GLU A 286 22.59 7.57 -3.21
CA GLU A 286 21.23 7.35 -3.70
C GLU A 286 20.32 8.54 -3.37
N MET A 287 20.38 9.04 -2.13
CA MET A 287 19.57 10.18 -1.68
C MET A 287 19.90 11.49 -2.40
N MET A 288 21.07 11.55 -3.05
CA MET A 288 21.50 12.65 -3.90
C MET A 288 21.42 12.31 -5.39
N GLU A 289 20.72 11.23 -5.75
CA GLU A 289 20.47 10.76 -7.13
C GLU A 289 21.74 10.44 -7.94
N LYS A 290 22.83 10.08 -7.26
CA LYS A 290 24.11 9.67 -7.86
C LYS A 290 24.23 8.15 -7.89
N TYR A 291 23.36 7.49 -8.67
CA TYR A 291 23.18 6.03 -8.60
C TYR A 291 24.39 5.25 -9.14
N ASP A 292 25.09 5.78 -10.13
CA ASP A 292 26.35 5.23 -10.66
C ASP A 292 27.42 5.14 -9.57
N LEU A 293 27.67 6.23 -8.87
CA LEU A 293 28.65 6.30 -7.78
C LEU A 293 28.18 5.49 -6.56
N ALA A 294 26.87 5.48 -6.28
CA ALA A 294 26.31 4.64 -5.22
C ALA A 294 26.61 3.15 -5.46
N LEU A 295 26.48 2.67 -6.70
CA LEU A 295 26.84 1.28 -7.05
C LEU A 295 28.32 1.00 -6.88
N GLU A 296 29.20 1.93 -7.23
CA GLU A 296 30.66 1.78 -6.99
C GLU A 296 30.98 1.61 -5.51
N TRP A 297 30.39 2.46 -4.65
CA TRP A 297 30.58 2.38 -3.19
C TRP A 297 29.99 1.11 -2.59
N LEU A 298 28.84 0.65 -3.09
CA LEU A 298 28.26 -0.62 -2.67
C LEU A 298 29.14 -1.82 -3.05
N ASN A 299 29.69 -1.82 -4.26
CA ASN A 299 30.66 -2.84 -4.70
C ASN A 299 31.95 -2.80 -3.87
N TYR A 300 32.39 -1.62 -3.46
CA TYR A 300 33.53 -1.48 -2.54
C TYR A 300 33.20 -2.04 -1.14
N ALA A 301 32.01 -1.75 -0.62
CA ALA A 301 31.52 -2.28 0.65
C ALA A 301 31.54 -3.83 0.65
N GLU A 302 31.00 -4.44 -0.41
CA GLU A 302 30.96 -5.89 -0.62
C GLU A 302 32.36 -6.53 -0.60
N LYS A 303 33.34 -5.88 -1.26
CA LYS A 303 34.75 -6.31 -1.25
C LYS A 303 35.39 -6.21 0.14
N CYS A 304 35.03 -5.17 0.91
CA CYS A 304 35.54 -4.99 2.27
C CYS A 304 35.04 -6.12 3.18
N PHE A 305 33.73 -6.33 3.25
CA PHE A 305 33.09 -7.36 4.08
C PHE A 305 31.64 -7.59 3.61
N PRO A 306 31.18 -8.84 3.42
CA PRO A 306 29.81 -9.12 2.97
C PRO A 306 28.81 -8.88 4.11
N LEU A 307 28.09 -7.75 4.08
CA LEU A 307 26.99 -7.49 5.01
C LEU A 307 25.67 -8.01 4.45
N GLU A 308 24.75 -8.37 5.34
CA GLU A 308 23.43 -8.88 4.98
C GLU A 308 22.58 -7.81 4.27
N GLY A 309 21.94 -8.15 3.15
CA GLY A 309 21.04 -7.26 2.41
C GLY A 309 21.69 -6.45 1.28
N MET A 310 23.02 -6.53 1.11
CA MET A 310 23.74 -5.82 0.02
C MET A 310 23.21 -6.16 -1.38
N ASP A 311 22.92 -7.44 -1.68
CA ASP A 311 22.39 -7.87 -2.98
C ASP A 311 21.01 -7.26 -3.27
N GLY A 312 20.16 -7.17 -2.24
CA GLY A 312 18.85 -6.51 -2.33
C GLY A 312 19.01 -5.03 -2.66
N TYR A 313 19.92 -4.35 -1.96
CA TYR A 313 20.20 -2.94 -2.19
C TYR A 313 20.78 -2.67 -3.59
N LYS A 314 21.67 -3.54 -4.06
CA LYS A 314 22.25 -3.48 -5.41
C LYS A 314 21.18 -3.55 -6.50
N SER A 315 20.18 -4.39 -6.29
CA SER A 315 19.03 -4.52 -7.19
C SER A 315 18.18 -3.24 -7.23
N ILE A 316 18.03 -2.55 -6.10
CA ILE A 316 17.34 -1.25 -6.02
C ILE A 316 18.10 -0.19 -6.83
N LEU A 317 19.40 -0.04 -6.59
CA LEU A 317 20.22 0.97 -7.27
C LEU A 317 20.30 0.73 -8.78
N THR A 318 20.44 -0.53 -9.20
CA THR A 318 20.48 -0.89 -10.63
C THR A 318 19.20 -0.48 -11.34
N ARG A 319 18.03 -0.78 -10.76
CA ARG A 319 16.73 -0.37 -11.31
C ARG A 319 16.58 1.16 -11.40
N LYS A 320 17.10 1.89 -10.41
CA LYS A 320 17.07 3.37 -10.42
C LYS A 320 17.97 3.94 -11.51
N LEU A 321 19.16 3.38 -11.70
CA LEU A 321 20.09 3.78 -12.75
C LEU A 321 19.52 3.49 -14.16
N GLU A 322 18.85 2.36 -14.35
CA GLU A 322 18.18 2.02 -15.61
C GLU A 322 17.06 3.01 -15.97
N LYS A 323 16.34 3.55 -14.98
CA LYS A 323 15.28 4.54 -15.20
C LYS A 323 15.80 5.96 -15.50
N GLN A 324 17.06 6.27 -15.19
CA GLN A 324 17.67 7.57 -15.46
C GLN A 324 18.20 7.71 -16.91
N ASN A 325 18.43 6.58 -17.60
CA ASN A 325 18.90 6.52 -18.98
C ASN A 325 17.75 6.35 -19.97
#